data_AF-A0A381T5Y8-F1
#
_entry.id   AF-A0A381T5Y8-F1
#
_cell.length_a   1.000
_cell.length_b   1.000
_cell.length_c   1.000
_cell.angle_alpha   90.00
_cell.angle_beta   90.00
_cell.angle_gamma   90.00
#
_symmetry.space_group_name_H-M   'P 1'
#
loop_
_entity.id
_entity.type
_entity.pdbx_description
1 polymer ?
#
loop_
_entity_poly.entity_id
_entity_poly.type
_entity_poly.pdbx_seq_one_letter_code
_entity_poly.pdbx_strand_id
1 'polypeptide(L)'
;VHRSNGFFILKEGWEYVFILAVAALVVATLGPGEWSLDGALGITDDLSGWSGFWLALIVGVGGAILQLAVFWRPSSVESSD
;
A
#
# COMPACT_ATOMS: atom_id res chain seq x y z
N VAL A 1 -26.98 -5.78 -1.83
CA VAL A 1 -26.85 -4.29 -1.86
C VAL A 1 -25.41 -3.77 -1.77
N HIS A 2 -24.45 -4.50 -1.19
CA HIS A 2 -23.03 -4.08 -1.15
C HIS A 2 -22.18 -4.48 -2.37
N ARG A 3 -22.64 -5.41 -3.22
CA ARG A 3 -21.89 -5.90 -4.39
C ARG A 3 -21.74 -4.86 -5.50
N SER A 4 -22.69 -3.92 -5.61
CA SER A 4 -22.70 -2.87 -6.64
C SER A 4 -22.03 -1.58 -6.21
N ASN A 5 -21.94 -1.32 -4.91
CA ASN A 5 -21.55 -0.01 -4.39
C ASN A 5 -20.04 0.12 -4.13
N GLY A 6 -19.29 -0.99 -4.24
CA GLY A 6 -17.87 -1.02 -3.96
C GLY A 6 -17.58 -0.86 -2.46
N PHE A 7 -16.66 -1.64 -1.91
CA PHE A 7 -16.28 -1.53 -0.49
C PHE A 7 -15.51 -0.24 -0.18
N PHE A 8 -14.89 0.36 -1.20
CA PHE A 8 -13.98 1.49 -1.06
C PHE A 8 -14.63 2.79 -1.55
N ILE A 9 -15.08 3.61 -0.61
CA ILE A 9 -15.52 4.98 -0.87
C ILE A 9 -14.26 5.82 -1.07
N LEU A 10 -13.81 5.90 -2.31
CA LEU A 10 -12.67 6.73 -2.74
C LEU A 10 -13.12 8.13 -3.21
N LYS A 11 -14.42 8.43 -3.08
CA LYS A 11 -15.02 9.63 -3.67
C LYS A 11 -14.78 10.92 -2.87
N GLU A 12 -14.27 10.83 -1.64
CA GLU A 12 -14.07 11.98 -0.76
C GLU A 12 -12.62 12.42 -0.57
N GLY A 13 -11.65 11.76 -1.20
CA GLY A 13 -10.25 12.16 -1.12
C GLY A 13 -9.27 10.99 -0.95
N TRP A 14 -8.07 11.33 -0.50
CA TRP A 14 -6.93 10.42 -0.38
C TRP A 14 -6.75 9.88 1.05
N GLU A 15 -7.44 10.45 2.03
CA GLU A 15 -7.28 10.21 3.47
C GLU A 15 -7.49 8.74 3.83
N TYR A 16 -8.53 8.13 3.25
CA TYR A 16 -8.82 6.71 3.50
C TYR A 16 -7.68 5.81 3.00
N VAL A 17 -7.21 6.04 1.78
CA VAL A 17 -6.09 5.27 1.20
C VAL A 17 -4.81 5.52 1.98
N PHE A 18 -4.59 6.76 2.44
CA PHE A 18 -3.45 7.11 3.27
C PHE A 18 -3.43 6.35 4.59
N ILE A 19 -4.56 6.28 5.29
CA ILE A 19 -4.66 5.53 6.55
C ILE A 19 -4.36 4.05 6.31
N LEU A 20 -4.88 3.46 5.22
CA LEU A 20 -4.55 2.08 4.87
C LEU A 20 -3.06 1.88 4.57
N ALA A 21 -2.44 2.81 3.85
CA ALA A 21 -1.01 2.75 3.54
C ALA A 21 -0.16 2.83 4.82
N VAL A 22 -0.49 3.73 5.74
CA VAL A 22 0.18 3.84 7.04
C VAL A 22 -0.02 2.59 7.88
N ALA A 23 -1.25 2.06 7.95
CA ALA A 23 -1.53 0.83 8.68
C ALA A 23 -0.73 -0.36 8.12
N ALA A 24 -0.66 -0.49 6.80
CA ALA A 24 0.15 -1.52 6.14
C ALA A 24 1.65 -1.36 6.47
N LEU A 25 2.16 -0.12 6.47
CA LEU A 25 3.56 0.16 6.82
C LEU A 25 3.86 -0.20 8.28
N VAL A 26 2.95 0.11 9.21
CA VAL A 26 3.08 -0.26 10.63
C VAL A 26 3.12 -1.78 10.78
N VAL A 27 2.22 -2.51 10.12
CA VAL A 27 2.20 -3.98 10.15
C VAL A 27 3.49 -4.56 9.58
N ALA A 28 3.98 -4.04 8.45
CA ALA A 28 5.25 -4.48 7.87
C ALA A 28 6.45 -4.20 8.78
N THR A 29 6.41 -3.12 9.54
CA THR A 29 7.47 -2.75 10.50
C THR A 29 7.47 -3.62 11.74
N LEU A 30 6.28 -3.96 12.25
CA LEU A 30 6.14 -4.91 13.37
C LEU A 30 6.66 -6.30 13.00
N GLY A 31 6.69 -6.61 11.70
CA GLY A 31 7.28 -7.82 11.17
C GLY A 31 6.34 -9.02 11.22
N PRO A 32 6.76 -10.14 10.62
CA PRO A 32 5.95 -11.34 10.53
C PRO A 32 5.87 -12.04 11.90
N GLY A 33 4.66 -12.33 12.38
CA GLY A 33 4.43 -13.02 13.66
C GLY A 33 4.90 -14.48 13.66
N GLU A 34 4.85 -15.14 14.82
CA GLU A 34 5.38 -16.52 15.00
C GLU A 34 4.74 -17.56 14.07
N TRP A 35 3.53 -17.31 13.57
CA TRP A 35 2.78 -18.22 12.69
C TRP A 35 2.93 -17.87 11.20
N SER A 36 3.87 -17.00 10.87
CA SER A 36 4.15 -16.60 9.50
C SER A 36 4.85 -17.68 8.68
N LEU A 37 4.64 -17.65 7.37
CA LEU A 37 5.38 -18.49 6.43
C LEU A 37 6.87 -18.11 6.41
N ASP A 38 7.19 -16.84 6.64
CA ASP A 38 8.58 -16.36 6.78
C ASP A 38 9.30 -17.03 7.95
N GLY A 39 8.59 -17.30 9.06
CA GLY A 39 9.11 -18.07 10.19
C GLY A 39 9.35 -19.54 9.85
N ALA A 40 8.42 -20.17 9.11
CA ALA A 40 8.59 -21.54 8.65
C ALA A 40 9.77 -21.70 7.66
N LEU A 41 10.10 -20.63 6.92
CA LEU A 41 11.19 -20.60 5.96
C LEU A 41 12.52 -20.08 6.56
N GLY A 42 12.52 -19.65 7.83
CA GLY A 42 13.71 -19.11 8.51
C GLY A 42 14.16 -17.74 8.01
N ILE A 43 13.26 -16.98 7.37
CA ILE A 43 13.55 -15.68 6.73
C ILE A 43 13.22 -14.51 7.68
N THR A 44 12.54 -14.79 8.79
CA THR A 44 12.07 -13.78 9.75
C THR A 44 13.17 -12.85 10.26
N ASP A 45 14.36 -13.35 10.57
CA ASP A 45 15.42 -12.53 11.16
C ASP A 45 15.96 -11.47 10.19
N ASP A 46 16.03 -11.78 8.89
CA ASP A 46 16.58 -10.88 7.86
C ASP A 46 15.63 -9.73 7.51
N LEU A 47 14.31 -9.96 7.61
CA LEU A 47 13.28 -8.98 7.25
C LEU A 47 12.56 -8.35 8.46
N SER A 48 12.97 -8.66 9.68
CA SER A 48 12.38 -8.07 10.89
C SER A 48 12.83 -6.63 11.15
N GLY A 49 11.97 -5.85 11.83
CA GLY A 49 12.29 -4.51 12.30
C GLY A 49 12.51 -3.47 11.20
N TRP A 50 13.63 -2.72 11.26
CA TRP A 50 13.92 -1.61 10.35
C TRP A 50 14.13 -2.04 8.90
N SER A 51 14.60 -3.26 8.65
CA SER A 51 14.75 -3.80 7.29
C SER A 51 13.38 -3.94 6.61
N GLY A 52 12.40 -4.50 7.33
CA GLY A 52 11.01 -4.61 6.86
C GLY A 52 10.37 -3.25 6.59
N PHE A 53 10.62 -2.26 7.46
CA PHE A 53 10.17 -0.87 7.23
C PHE A 53 10.70 -0.29 5.93
N TRP A 54 12.02 -0.31 5.71
CA TRP A 54 12.62 0.28 4.52
C TRP A 54 12.19 -0.43 3.25
N LEU A 55 12.09 -1.77 3.29
CA LEU A 55 11.61 -2.54 2.16
C LEU A 55 10.16 -2.19 1.83
N ALA A 56 9.27 -2.18 2.81
CA ALA A 56 7.86 -1.84 2.62
C ALA A 56 7.69 -0.40 2.10
N LEU A 57 8.48 0.55 2.61
CA LEU A 57 8.45 1.93 2.17
C LEU A 57 8.90 2.06 0.71
N ILE A 58 10.06 1.50 0.35
CA ILE A 58 10.62 1.61 -1.00
C ILE A 58 9.72 0.89 -2.02
N VAL A 59 9.30 -0.34 -1.71
CA VAL A 59 8.43 -1.12 -2.61
C VAL A 59 7.04 -0.50 -2.71
N GLY A 60 6.48 -0.02 -1.59
CA GLY A 60 5.17 0.60 -1.56
C GLY A 60 5.14 1.92 -2.34
N VAL A 61 6.05 2.84 -2.03
CA VAL A 61 6.14 4.14 -2.73
C VAL A 61 6.55 3.94 -4.18
N GLY A 62 7.55 3.10 -4.44
CA GLY A 62 8.00 2.78 -5.79
C GLY A 62 6.90 2.15 -6.64
N GLY A 63 6.13 1.21 -6.08
CA GLY A 63 4.98 0.59 -6.72
C GLY A 63 3.86 1.59 -7.02
N ALA A 64 3.56 2.50 -6.07
CA ALA A 64 2.57 3.56 -6.28
C ALA A 64 2.98 4.52 -7.42
N ILE A 65 4.24 4.95 -7.43
CA ILE A 65 4.79 5.80 -8.49
C ILE A 65 4.75 5.07 -9.84
N LEU A 66 5.16 3.79 -9.89
CA LEU A 66 5.14 3.00 -11.12
C LEU A 66 3.71 2.80 -11.62
N GLN A 67 2.76 2.52 -10.73
CA GLN A 67 1.35 2.39 -11.09
C GLN A 67 0.81 3.69 -11.69
N LEU A 68 1.12 4.84 -11.08
CA LEU A 68 0.77 6.14 -11.65
C LEU A 68 1.44 6.33 -13.01
N ALA A 69 2.75 6.12 -13.12
CA ALA A 69 3.47 6.33 -14.38
C ALA A 69 2.95 5.47 -15.54
N VAL A 70 2.54 4.22 -15.26
CA VAL A 70 2.10 3.27 -16.29
C VAL A 70 0.61 3.43 -16.63
N PHE A 71 -0.23 3.69 -15.63
CA PHE A 71 -1.70 3.62 -15.80
C PHE A 71 -2.41 4.95 -15.67
N TRP A 72 -1.76 6.00 -15.14
CA TRP A 72 -2.38 7.31 -15.06
C TRP A 72 -2.53 7.89 -16.46
N ARG A 73 -3.79 8.09 -16.87
CA ARG A 73 -4.18 8.76 -18.09
C ARG A 73 -4.91 10.03 -17.69
N PRO A 74 -4.28 11.21 -17.76
CA PRO A 74 -5.00 12.44 -17.54
C PRO A 74 -6.06 12.58 -18.63
N SER A 75 -7.33 12.54 -18.26
CA SER A 75 -8.36 13.13 -19.11
C SER A 75 -8.13 14.63 -19.07
N SER A 76 -7.87 15.24 -20.23
CA SER A 76 -7.94 16.69 -20.37
C SER A 76 -9.32 17.14 -19.93
N VAL A 77 -9.44 17.60 -18.69
CA VAL A 77 -10.53 18.49 -18.34
C VAL A 77 -10.16 19.77 -19.06
N GLU A 78 -10.81 19.97 -20.20
CA GLU A 78 -10.78 21.23 -20.93
C GLU A 78 -11.04 22.34 -19.92
N SER A 79 -10.11 23.28 -19.83
CA SER A 79 -10.33 24.56 -19.17
C SER A 79 -11.46 25.25 -19.93
N SER A 80 -12.70 25.09 -19.47
CA SER A 80 -13.76 26.02 -19.78
C SER A 80 -13.74 27.09 -18.67
N ASP A 81 -13.07 28.19 -19.02
CA ASP A 81 -13.05 29.53 -18.41
C ASP A 81 -12.64 29.71 -16.94
#